data_AF-A0A101ECF6-F1
#
_entry.id   AF-A0A101ECF6-F1
#
_cell.length_a   1.000
_cell.length_b   1.000
_cell.length_c   1.000
_cell.angle_alpha   90.00
_cell.angle_beta   90.00
_cell.angle_gamma   90.00
#
_symmetry.space_group_name_H-M   'P 1'
#
loop_
_entity.id
_entity.type
_entity.pdbx_description
1 polymer ?
#
loop_
_entity_poly.entity_id
_entity_poly.type
_entity_poly.pdbx_seq_one_letter_code
_entity_poly.pdbx_strand_id
1 'polypeptide(L)'
;LLRRVETRVFNAYLTLVLAVLFLPVALLSNQFRGPLNAEVVGAVLVLALVCTVVASETLCRGLVYIGASRAAIILTLEPVVTAVLGYLLLNERLYPSQLLGGALILAGVARQQVAEYKAQGMESRREGGGQAGGQGRPDGIFGEKRLPK
;
A
#
# COMPACT_ATOMS: atom_id res chain seq x y z
N LEU A 1 11.30 -8.65 -16.22
CA LEU A 1 11.28 -7.17 -16.45
C LEU A 1 11.01 -6.34 -15.18
N LEU A 2 10.35 -6.86 -14.14
CA LEU A 2 9.93 -6.11 -12.94
C LEU A 2 11.00 -5.89 -11.85
N ARG A 3 12.28 -6.20 -12.10
CA ARG A 3 13.36 -6.13 -11.10
C ARG A 3 14.28 -4.91 -11.24
N ARG A 4 13.97 -3.97 -12.14
CA ARG A 4 14.87 -2.85 -12.49
C ARG A 4 14.25 -1.46 -12.51
N VAL A 5 12.96 -1.31 -12.23
CA VAL A 5 12.39 0.04 -12.07
C VAL A 5 12.61 0.42 -10.62
N GLU A 6 13.45 1.42 -10.40
CA GLU A 6 13.59 2.01 -9.07
C GLU A 6 12.21 2.48 -8.59
N THR A 7 11.83 2.11 -7.37
CA THR A 7 10.52 2.46 -6.76
C THR A 7 10.19 3.95 -6.90
N ARG A 8 11.22 4.80 -6.86
CA ARG A 8 11.13 6.24 -7.08
C ARG A 8 10.61 6.60 -8.47
N VAL A 9 11.14 5.96 -9.50
CA VAL A 9 10.76 6.20 -10.90
C VAL A 9 9.32 5.75 -11.12
N PHE A 10 8.94 4.59 -10.56
CA PHE A 10 7.57 4.11 -10.61
C PHE A 10 6.56 5.08 -9.96
N ASN A 11 6.83 5.52 -8.73
CA ASN A 11 5.97 6.48 -8.01
C ASN A 11 5.89 7.84 -8.72
N ALA A 12 7.01 8.30 -9.32
CA ALA A 12 7.03 9.53 -10.10
C ALA A 12 6.13 9.43 -11.35
N TYR A 13 6.22 8.33 -12.11
CA TYR A 13 5.35 8.10 -13.26
C TYR A 13 3.88 8.00 -12.84
N LEU A 14 3.57 7.27 -11.77
CA LEU A 14 2.21 7.13 -11.25
C LEU A 14 1.62 8.51 -10.92
N THR A 15 2.37 9.33 -10.19
CA THR A 15 1.95 10.68 -9.78
C THR A 15 1.77 11.60 -11.00
N LEU A 16 2.67 11.53 -11.98
CA LEU A 16 2.60 12.33 -13.20
C LEU A 16 1.40 11.95 -14.07
N VAL A 17 1.13 10.66 -14.22
CA VAL A 17 -0.05 10.15 -14.96
C VAL A 17 -1.34 10.58 -14.27
N LEU A 18 -1.42 10.46 -12.94
CA LEU A 18 -2.59 10.91 -12.18
C LEU A 18 -2.80 12.43 -12.32
N ALA A 19 -1.74 13.23 -12.25
CA ALA A 19 -1.82 14.68 -12.43
C ALA A 19 -2.34 15.06 -13.82
N VAL A 20 -1.83 14.42 -14.87
CA VAL A 20 -2.28 14.66 -16.26
C VAL A 20 -3.73 14.23 -16.46
N LEU A 21 -4.16 13.12 -15.86
CA LEU A 21 -5.56 12.65 -15.94
C LEU A 21 -6.53 13.54 -15.18
N PHE A 22 -6.14 14.07 -14.01
CA PHE A 22 -6.98 14.97 -13.22
C PHE A 22 -7.04 16.39 -13.78
N LEU A 23 -6.05 16.82 -14.57
CA LEU A 23 -6.01 18.16 -15.17
C LEU A 23 -7.27 18.50 -16.01
N PRO A 24 -7.71 17.67 -16.99
CA PRO A 24 -8.93 17.98 -17.75
C PRO A 24 -10.19 17.93 -16.87
N VAL A 25 -10.26 17.02 -15.89
CA VAL A 25 -11.37 16.99 -14.93
C VAL A 25 -11.41 18.30 -14.14
N ALA A 26 -10.28 18.76 -13.63
CA ALA A 26 -10.15 20.02 -12.90
C ALA A 26 -10.59 21.23 -13.74
N LEU A 27 -10.19 21.28 -15.02
CA LEU A 27 -10.58 22.36 -15.94
C LEU A 27 -12.09 22.34 -16.27
N LEU A 28 -12.67 21.16 -16.48
CA LEU A 28 -14.09 21.00 -16.82
C LEU A 28 -15.02 21.18 -15.62
N SER A 29 -14.55 20.92 -14.41
CA SER A 29 -15.37 20.95 -13.19
C SER A 29 -15.84 22.37 -12.81
N ASN A 30 -15.18 23.42 -13.31
CA ASN A 30 -15.48 24.83 -12.99
C ASN A 30 -15.58 25.15 -11.48
N GLN A 31 -14.97 24.28 -10.64
CA GLN A 31 -14.96 24.37 -9.18
C GLN A 31 -13.87 25.34 -8.66
N PHE A 32 -12.98 25.82 -9.54
CA PHE A 32 -11.97 26.84 -9.23
C PHE A 32 -12.57 28.26 -9.13
N ARG A 33 -13.65 28.41 -8.35
CA ARG A 33 -14.33 29.69 -8.09
C ARG A 33 -14.00 30.29 -6.72
N GLY A 34 -12.86 29.91 -6.14
CA GLY A 34 -12.31 30.51 -4.93
C GLY A 34 -11.14 31.45 -5.26
N PRO A 35 -10.87 32.48 -4.43
CA PRO A 35 -9.67 33.28 -4.58
C PRO A 35 -8.42 32.41 -4.41
N LEU A 36 -7.51 32.46 -5.38
CA LEU A 36 -6.20 31.81 -5.31
C LEU A 36 -5.32 32.56 -4.31
N ASN A 37 -5.59 32.35 -3.01
CA ASN A 37 -4.80 32.90 -1.92
C ASN A 37 -3.51 32.09 -1.74
N ALA A 38 -2.44 32.76 -1.32
CA ALA A 38 -1.14 32.13 -1.05
C ALA A 38 -1.25 30.98 -0.03
N GLU A 39 -2.20 31.09 0.91
CA GLU A 39 -2.51 30.05 1.90
C GLU A 39 -3.06 28.78 1.26
N VAL A 40 -3.98 28.88 0.30
CA VAL A 40 -4.55 27.73 -0.42
C VAL A 40 -3.49 27.05 -1.27
N VAL A 41 -2.68 27.84 -1.98
CA VAL A 41 -1.56 27.30 -2.78
C VAL A 41 -0.54 26.61 -1.87
N GLY A 42 -0.22 27.20 -0.71
CA GLY A 42 0.66 26.60 0.29
C GLY A 42 0.11 25.28 0.81
N ALA A 43 -1.16 25.22 1.20
CA ALA A 43 -1.81 23.99 1.68
C ALA A 43 -1.81 22.89 0.61
N VAL A 44 -2.12 23.23 -0.64
CA VAL A 44 -2.09 22.27 -1.77
C VAL A 44 -0.69 21.73 -2.01
N LEU A 45 0.34 22.59 -1.96
CA LEU A 45 1.74 22.16 -2.10
C LEU A 45 2.18 21.24 -0.97
N VAL A 46 1.79 21.54 0.27
CA VAL A 46 2.08 20.69 1.43
C VAL A 46 1.42 19.33 1.28
N LEU A 47 0.14 19.27 0.91
CA LEU A 47 -0.56 18.01 0.65
C LEU A 47 0.11 17.23 -0.48
N ALA A 48 0.43 17.88 -1.60
CA ALA A 48 1.06 17.23 -2.75
C ALA A 48 2.45 16.67 -2.43
N LEU A 49 3.29 17.39 -1.69
CA LEU A 49 4.66 16.95 -1.40
C LEU A 49 4.70 15.99 -0.20
N VAL A 50 4.05 16.34 0.91
CA VAL A 50 4.13 15.56 2.15
C VAL A 50 3.20 14.35 2.08
N CYS A 51 1.91 14.55 1.80
CA CYS A 51 0.94 13.46 1.81
C CYS A 51 1.09 12.53 0.60
N THR A 52 1.58 13.00 -0.55
CA THR A 52 1.80 12.12 -1.70
C THR A 52 3.23 11.60 -1.77
N VAL A 53 4.22 12.47 -1.97
CA VAL A 53 5.60 12.04 -2.27
C VAL A 53 6.25 11.37 -1.05
N VAL A 54 6.24 12.05 0.10
CA VAL A 54 6.90 11.52 1.31
C VAL A 54 6.16 10.29 1.84
N ALA A 55 4.82 10.31 1.89
CA ALA A 55 4.05 9.17 2.38
C ALA A 55 4.23 7.93 1.47
N SER A 56 4.14 8.08 0.14
CA SER A 56 4.28 6.96 -0.79
C SER A 56 5.68 6.36 -0.74
N GLU A 57 6.74 7.19 -0.70
CA GLU A 57 8.12 6.71 -0.53
C GLU A 57 8.30 5.96 0.78
N THR A 58 7.76 6.49 1.88
CA THR A 58 7.86 5.88 3.21
C THR A 58 7.09 4.57 3.27
N LEU A 59 5.91 4.49 2.66
CA LEU A 59 5.12 3.28 2.57
C LEU A 59 5.86 2.20 1.78
N CYS A 60 6.39 2.54 0.60
CA CYS A 60 7.13 1.56 -0.21
C CYS A 60 8.41 1.10 0.49
N ARG A 61 9.15 1.99 1.17
CA ARG A 61 10.32 1.59 1.96
C ARG A 61 9.92 0.75 3.16
N GLY A 62 8.87 1.15 3.88
CA GLY A 62 8.30 0.41 5.00
C GLY A 62 7.94 -1.02 4.58
N LEU A 63 7.32 -1.20 3.42
CA LEU A 63 6.98 -2.50 2.87
C LEU A 63 8.19 -3.45 2.77
N VAL A 64 9.36 -2.91 2.41
CA VAL A 64 10.63 -3.67 2.34
C VAL A 64 11.16 -4.03 3.73
N TYR A 65 10.98 -3.16 4.74
CA TYR A 65 11.48 -3.37 6.10
C TYR A 65 10.59 -4.26 6.97
N ILE A 66 9.28 -4.03 6.97
CA ILE A 66 8.33 -4.72 7.86
C ILE A 66 7.55 -5.85 7.16
N GLY A 67 7.71 -6.01 5.85
CA GLY A 67 7.05 -7.03 5.04
C GLY A 67 5.59 -6.70 4.72
N ALA A 68 5.05 -7.35 3.67
CA ALA A 68 3.72 -7.08 3.14
C ALA A 68 2.59 -7.24 4.16
N SER A 69 2.67 -8.26 5.01
CA SER A 69 1.61 -8.56 5.98
C SER A 69 1.47 -7.47 7.06
N ARG A 70 2.58 -6.93 7.59
CA ARG A 70 2.54 -5.83 8.57
C ARG A 70 2.13 -4.51 7.93
N ALA A 71 2.60 -4.22 6.72
CA ALA A 71 2.18 -3.03 5.99
C ALA A 71 0.68 -3.04 5.69
N ALA A 72 0.10 -4.19 5.33
CA ALA A 72 -1.33 -4.34 5.13
C ALA A 72 -2.15 -3.99 6.38
N ILE A 73 -1.68 -4.36 7.58
CA ILE A 73 -2.31 -3.98 8.85
C ILE A 73 -2.27 -2.45 9.05
N ILE A 74 -1.17 -1.79 8.71
CA ILE A 74 -1.05 -0.33 8.80
C ILE A 74 -2.02 0.36 7.83
N LEU A 75 -2.08 -0.08 6.57
CA LEU A 75 -3.00 0.43 5.54
C LEU A 75 -4.47 0.34 5.97
N THR A 76 -4.83 -0.68 6.74
CA THR A 76 -6.20 -0.81 7.26
C THR A 76 -6.50 0.00 8.51
N LEU A 77 -5.46 0.38 9.25
CA LEU A 77 -5.60 1.33 10.36
C LEU A 77 -5.58 2.77 9.87
N GLU A 78 -5.01 3.03 8.68
CA GLU A 78 -4.98 4.34 8.04
C GLU A 78 -6.32 5.08 8.05
N PRO A 79 -7.48 4.52 7.65
CA PRO A 79 -8.76 5.22 7.70
C PRO A 79 -9.17 5.63 9.13
N VAL A 80 -8.83 4.83 10.14
CA VAL A 80 -9.12 5.16 11.55
C VAL A 80 -8.25 6.32 12.01
N VAL A 81 -6.95 6.25 11.73
CA VAL A 81 -6.00 7.30 12.11
C VAL A 81 -6.35 8.60 11.39
N THR A 82 -6.68 8.55 10.11
CA THR A 82 -7.14 9.71 9.32
C THR A 82 -8.41 10.34 9.90
N ALA A 83 -9.41 9.54 10.29
CA ALA A 83 -10.63 10.07 10.91
C ALA A 83 -10.36 10.75 12.27
N VAL A 84 -9.52 10.15 13.10
CA VAL A 84 -9.11 10.73 14.39
C VAL A 84 -8.34 12.03 14.19
N LEU A 85 -7.41 12.06 13.24
CA LEU A 85 -6.64 13.26 12.92
C LEU A 85 -7.52 14.36 12.30
N GLY A 86 -8.51 14.04 11.49
CA GLY A 86 -9.49 15.01 10.97
C GLY A 86 -10.28 15.69 12.10
N TYR A 87 -10.73 14.91 13.08
CA TYR A 87 -11.38 15.45 14.28
C TYR A 87 -10.44 16.35 15.12
N LEU A 88 -9.20 15.90 15.36
CA LEU A 88 -8.27 16.61 16.25
C LEU A 88 -7.58 17.82 15.61
N LEU A 89 -7.14 17.70 14.35
CA LEU A 89 -6.34 18.73 13.66
C LEU A 89 -7.23 19.70 12.85
N LEU A 90 -8.25 19.18 12.17
CA LEU A 90 -9.15 20.02 11.35
C LEU A 90 -10.39 20.48 12.13
N ASN A 91 -10.55 20.02 13.38
CA ASN A 91 -11.69 20.38 14.23
C ASN A 91 -13.05 20.03 13.58
N GLU A 92 -13.05 18.97 12.75
CA GLU A 92 -14.27 18.52 12.07
C GLU A 92 -15.25 17.97 13.11
N ARG A 93 -16.51 18.43 13.05
CA ARG A 93 -17.56 17.87 13.91
C ARG A 93 -17.97 16.50 13.39
N LEU A 94 -17.63 15.45 14.14
CA LEU A 94 -18.07 14.09 13.86
C LEU A 94 -19.58 13.97 14.15
N TYR A 95 -20.38 13.96 13.09
CA TYR A 95 -21.81 13.70 13.21
C TYR A 95 -22.07 12.20 13.47
N PRO A 96 -23.19 11.84 14.12
CA PRO A 96 -23.56 10.44 14.34
C PRO A 96 -23.62 9.61 13.04
N SER A 97 -23.95 10.24 11.92
CA SER A 97 -23.93 9.62 10.58
C SER A 97 -22.51 9.28 10.10
N GLN A 98 -21.50 10.12 10.40
CA GLN A 98 -20.10 9.83 10.11
C GLN A 98 -19.56 8.70 10.99
N LEU A 99 -19.99 8.63 12.25
CA LEU A 99 -19.66 7.49 13.13
C LEU A 99 -20.24 6.18 12.59
N LEU A 100 -21.48 6.20 12.09
CA LEU A 100 -22.11 5.04 11.46
C LEU A 100 -21.37 4.63 10.18
N GLY A 101 -21.00 5.61 9.33
CA GLY A 101 -20.21 5.37 8.12
C GLY A 101 -18.82 4.82 8.42
N GLY A 102 -18.14 5.38 9.43
CA GLY A 102 -16.84 4.91 9.91
C GLY A 102 -16.89 3.49 10.46
N ALA A 103 -17.93 3.16 11.23
CA ALA A 103 -18.18 1.80 11.71
C ALA A 103 -18.41 0.82 10.55
N LEU A 104 -19.13 1.24 9.51
CA LEU A 104 -19.38 0.42 8.33
C LEU A 104 -18.09 0.13 7.54
N ILE A 105 -17.25 1.16 7.35
CA ILE A 105 -15.93 1.04 6.69
C ILE A 105 -15.06 0.06 7.49
N LEU A 106 -14.97 0.24 8.81
CA LEU A 106 -14.19 -0.63 9.68
C LEU A 106 -14.66 -2.09 9.63
N ALA A 107 -15.97 -2.31 9.62
CA ALA A 107 -16.54 -3.64 9.49
C ALA A 107 -16.20 -4.29 8.13
N GLY A 108 -16.23 -3.51 7.04
CA GLY A 108 -15.84 -3.97 5.70
C GLY A 108 -14.36 -4.33 5.62
N VAL A 109 -13.50 -3.46 6.13
CA VAL A 109 -12.03 -3.66 6.18
C VAL A 109 -11.69 -4.88 7.01
N ALA A 110 -12.26 -5.02 8.22
CA ALA A 110 -12.05 -6.18 9.08
C ALA A 110 -12.44 -7.48 8.38
N ARG A 111 -13.55 -7.48 7.61
CA ARG A 111 -13.96 -8.64 6.83
C ARG A 111 -12.98 -8.98 5.71
N GLN A 112 -12.46 -7.99 5.00
CA GLN A 112 -11.49 -8.22 3.92
C GLN A 112 -10.14 -8.71 4.45
N GLN A 113 -9.62 -8.14 5.53
CA GLN A 113 -8.34 -8.56 6.08
C GLN A 113 -8.31 -10.02 6.51
N VAL A 114 -9.42 -10.51 7.08
CA VAL A 114 -9.54 -11.93 7.46
C VAL A 114 -9.47 -12.83 6.22
N ALA A 115 -10.00 -12.39 5.07
CA ALA A 115 -9.93 -13.14 3.83
C ALA A 115 -8.51 -13.18 3.24
N GLU A 116 -7.81 -12.04 3.21
CA GLU A 116 -6.43 -11.96 2.71
C GLU A 116 -5.43 -12.70 3.62
N TYR A 117 -5.60 -12.62 4.94
CA TYR A 117 -4.76 -13.38 5.88
C TYR A 117 -4.92 -14.89 5.67
N LYS A 118 -6.15 -15.36 5.39
CA LYS A 118 -6.43 -16.76 5.08
C LYS A 118 -5.82 -17.22 3.75
N ALA A 119 -5.87 -16.36 2.74
CA ALA A 119 -5.32 -16.65 1.41
C ALA A 119 -3.79 -16.79 1.47
N GLN A 120 -3.11 -15.84 2.14
CA GLN A 120 -1.65 -15.87 2.33
C GLN A 120 -1.20 -17.10 3.14
N GLY A 121 -1.95 -17.45 4.19
CA GLY A 121 -1.67 -18.65 4.99
C GLY A 121 -1.84 -19.96 4.20
N MET A 122 -2.77 -20.03 3.23
CA MET A 122 -2.91 -21.20 2.35
C MET A 122 -1.79 -21.29 1.31
N GLU A 123 -1.33 -20.15 0.79
CA GLU A 123 -0.28 -20.09 -0.22
C GLU A 123 1.09 -20.48 0.36
N SER A 124 1.44 -19.96 1.55
CA SER A 124 2.64 -20.38 2.28
C SER A 124 2.62 -21.87 2.66
N ARG A 125 1.44 -22.46 2.91
CA ARG A 125 1.29 -23.90 3.20
C ARG A 125 1.40 -24.77 1.94
N ARG A 126 1.02 -24.24 0.77
CA ARG A 126 1.21 -24.88 -0.54
C ARG A 126 2.67 -24.88 -0.97
N GLU A 127 3.37 -23.77 -0.78
CA GLU A 127 4.81 -23.67 -1.07
C GLU A 127 5.65 -24.54 -0.11
N GLY A 128 5.33 -24.54 1.18
CA GLY A 128 5.99 -25.41 2.17
C GLY A 128 5.63 -26.90 2.04
N GLY A 129 4.46 -27.23 1.50
CA GLY A 129 4.02 -28.62 1.25
C GLY A 129 4.53 -29.22 -0.06
N GLY A 130 4.89 -28.38 -1.05
CA GLY A 130 5.36 -28.81 -2.36
C GLY A 130 6.78 -29.37 -2.40
N GLN A 131 7.60 -29.15 -1.37
CA GLN A 131 8.96 -29.69 -1.27
C GLN A 131 9.07 -31.01 -0.50
N ALA A 132 8.01 -31.47 0.17
CA ALA A 132 8.03 -32.73 0.94
C ALA A 132 7.61 -33.97 0.12
N GLY A 133 7.23 -33.81 -1.15
CA GLY A 133 6.58 -34.84 -1.96
C GLY A 133 7.46 -35.61 -2.96
N GLY A 134 8.77 -35.38 -3.03
CA GLY A 134 9.55 -36.01 -4.10
C GLY A 134 11.06 -35.96 -3.94
N GLN A 135 11.62 -36.63 -2.94
CA GLN A 135 12.97 -37.21 -3.05
C GLN A 135 13.18 -38.27 -1.95
N GLY A 136 12.50 -39.41 -2.10
CA GLY A 136 12.74 -40.62 -1.33
C GLY A 136 13.05 -41.78 -2.26
N ARG A 137 14.30 -41.91 -2.69
CA ARG A 137 14.84 -43.15 -3.23
C ARG A 137 16.27 -43.35 -2.71
N PRO A 138 16.49 -44.31 -1.80
CA PRO A 138 17.83 -44.70 -1.39
C PRO A 138 18.30 -45.81 -2.30
N ASP A 139 19.23 -45.54 -3.21
CA ASP A 139 20.06 -46.57 -3.82
C ASP A 139 21.48 -46.01 -3.95
N GLY A 140 22.39 -46.58 -3.17
CA GLY A 140 23.82 -46.33 -3.30
C GLY A 140 24.40 -46.97 -4.56
N ILE A 141 25.72 -46.84 -4.68
CA ILE A 141 26.61 -47.56 -5.62
C ILE A 141 26.85 -46.85 -6.96
N PHE A 142 27.72 -45.83 -6.91
CA PHE A 142 28.94 -45.66 -7.72
C PHE A 142 29.47 -44.24 -7.37
N GLY A 143 30.60 -44.06 -6.69
CA GLY A 143 31.90 -44.53 -7.15
C GLY A 143 32.37 -43.65 -8.30
N GLU A 144 32.96 -42.49 -8.00
CA GLU A 144 34.20 -42.00 -8.62
C GLU A 144 34.46 -40.55 -8.23
N LYS A 145 35.29 -40.39 -7.19
CA LYS A 145 36.24 -39.28 -7.13
C LYS A 145 37.14 -39.41 -8.36
N ARG A 146 37.02 -38.52 -9.34
CA ARG A 146 38.17 -38.12 -10.17
C ARG A 146 38.44 -36.64 -9.96
N LEU A 147 39.48 -36.42 -9.16
CA LEU A 147 40.17 -35.16 -8.89
C LEU A 147 41.24 -34.94 -10.00
N PRO A 148 41.97 -33.81 -9.99
CA PRO A 148 41.95 -32.73 -10.99
C PRO A 148 43.10 -32.80 -12.02
N LYS A 149 43.08 -31.87 -12.99
CA LYS A 149 44.26 -31.08 -13.38
C LYS A 149 43.81 -29.65 -13.65
#